data_AF-A0A0S9QX53-F1
#
_entry.id   AF-A0A0S9QX53-F1
#
_cell.length_a   1.000
_cell.length_b   1.000
_cell.length_c   1.000
_cell.angle_alpha   90.00
_cell.angle_beta   90.00
_cell.angle_gamma   90.00
#
_symmetry.space_group_name_H-M   'P 1'
#
loop_
_entity.id
_entity.type
_entity.pdbx_description
1 polymer ?
#
loop_
_entity_poly.entity_id
_entity_poly.type
_entity_poly.pdbx_seq_one_letter_code
_entity_poly.pdbx_strand_id
1 'polypeptide(L)'
;MLEPAADAASHHLAQIARELARIIDRITDAATVARGLADAVDWQAKAATAFHDRATLWAGDVSGLACLAETARYDVSRAQDRAAFAGSFPGLFPRAGR
;
A
#
# COMPACT_ATOMS: atom_id res chain seq x y z
N MET A 1 -6.30 -31.85 -3.47
CA MET A 1 -5.70 -31.33 -2.23
C MET A 1 -4.71 -30.26 -2.65
N LEU A 2 -4.96 -28.98 -2.36
CA LEU A 2 -3.93 -27.96 -2.53
C LEU A 2 -2.77 -28.30 -1.58
N GLU A 3 -1.54 -28.22 -2.09
CA GLU A 3 -0.34 -28.41 -1.27
C GLU A 3 -0.36 -27.40 -0.10
N PRO A 4 -0.09 -27.81 1.16
CA PRO A 4 -0.20 -26.94 2.33
C PRO A 4 0.67 -25.67 2.27
N ALA A 5 1.72 -25.68 1.45
CA ALA A 5 2.54 -24.50 1.16
C ALA A 5 1.81 -23.44 0.30
N ALA A 6 0.95 -23.85 -0.63
CA ALA A 6 0.16 -22.94 -1.47
C ALA A 6 -0.98 -22.26 -0.68
N ASP A 7 -1.58 -22.98 0.26
CA ASP A 7 -2.58 -22.42 1.19
C ASP A 7 -1.94 -21.43 2.17
N ALA A 8 -0.77 -21.75 2.71
CA ALA A 8 -0.01 -20.84 3.58
C ALA A 8 0.41 -19.55 2.85
N ALA A 9 0.88 -19.65 1.60
CA ALA A 9 1.24 -18.50 0.78
C ALA A 9 0.02 -17.62 0.47
N SER A 10 -1.12 -18.22 0.13
CA SER A 10 -2.38 -17.51 -0.11
C SER A 10 -2.86 -16.75 1.13
N HIS A 11 -2.78 -17.38 2.31
CA HIS A 11 -3.16 -16.74 3.56
C HIS A 11 -2.24 -15.55 3.91
N HIS A 12 -0.93 -15.71 3.68
CA HIS A 12 0.05 -14.66 3.90
C HIS A 12 -0.17 -13.47 2.96
N LEU A 13 -0.43 -13.70 1.66
CA LEU A 13 -0.77 -12.65 0.71
C LEU A 13 -2.04 -11.90 1.10
N ALA A 14 -3.07 -12.62 1.57
CA ALA A 14 -4.31 -12.00 2.06
C ALA A 14 -4.07 -11.15 3.31
N GLN A 15 -3.15 -11.56 4.19
CA GLN A 15 -2.73 -10.76 5.34
C GLN A 15 -1.99 -9.48 4.91
N ILE A 16 -1.03 -9.59 3.98
CA ILE A 16 -0.30 -8.44 3.44
C ILE A 16 -1.26 -7.45 2.78
N ALA A 17 -2.23 -7.93 1.99
CA ALA A 17 -3.24 -7.07 1.35
C ALA A 17 -4.05 -6.26 2.38
N ARG A 18 -4.44 -6.88 3.50
CA ARG A 18 -5.16 -6.20 4.59
C ARG A 18 -4.30 -5.14 5.28
N GLU A 19 -3.03 -5.44 5.53
CA GLU A 19 -2.12 -4.45 6.12
C GLU A 19 -1.85 -3.27 5.19
N LEU A 20 -1.65 -3.54 3.89
CA LEU A 20 -1.46 -2.48 2.90
C LEU A 20 -2.68 -1.56 2.81
N ALA A 21 -3.90 -2.12 2.82
CA ALA A 21 -5.13 -1.31 2.84
C ALA A 21 -5.17 -0.37 4.07
N ARG A 22 -4.89 -0.89 5.27
CA ARG A 22 -4.83 -0.08 6.50
C ARG A 22 -3.78 1.03 6.44
N ILE A 23 -2.63 0.74 5.84
CA ILE A 23 -1.55 1.72 5.69
C ILE A 23 -1.96 2.82 4.71
N ILE A 24 -2.58 2.47 3.58
CA ILE A 24 -3.09 3.42 2.59
C ILE A 24 -4.11 4.37 3.23
N ASP A 25 -5.07 3.84 3.99
CA ASP A 25 -6.09 4.66 4.67
C ASP A 25 -5.44 5.66 5.64
N ARG A 26 -4.51 5.20 6.48
CA ARG A 26 -3.80 6.07 7.44
C ARG A 26 -2.97 7.17 6.77
N ILE A 27 -2.31 6.84 5.67
CA ILE A 27 -1.54 7.80 4.87
C ILE A 27 -2.48 8.84 4.26
N THR A 28 -3.63 8.39 3.75
CA THR A 28 -4.62 9.29 3.12
C THR A 28 -5.21 10.26 4.15
N ASP A 29 -5.53 9.78 5.35
CA ASP A 29 -5.96 10.62 6.47
C ASP A 29 -4.88 11.62 6.88
N ALA A 30 -3.63 11.17 7.03
CA ALA A 30 -2.52 12.05 7.38
C ALA A 30 -2.30 13.17 6.35
N ALA A 31 -2.39 12.86 5.05
CA ALA A 31 -2.30 13.85 3.98
C ALA A 31 -3.45 14.87 4.04
N THR A 32 -4.66 14.41 4.38
CA THR A 32 -5.83 15.27 4.51
C THR A 32 -5.68 16.23 5.69
N VAL A 33 -5.20 15.73 6.84
CA VAL A 33 -4.89 16.56 8.01
C VAL A 33 -3.78 17.57 7.69
N ALA A 34 -2.72 17.16 6.99
CA ALA A 34 -1.62 18.02 6.58
C ALA A 34 -2.11 19.21 5.74
N ARG A 35 -2.95 18.95 4.74
CA ARG A 35 -3.54 19.99 3.88
C ARG A 35 -4.45 20.93 4.67
N GLY A 36 -5.31 20.39 5.53
CA GLY A 36 -6.17 21.21 6.39
C GLY A 36 -5.39 22.13 7.33
N LEU A 37 -4.27 21.66 7.87
CA LEU A 37 -3.36 22.49 8.68
C LEU A 37 -2.66 23.58 7.85
N ALA A 38 -2.28 23.28 6.61
CA ALA A 38 -1.69 24.25 5.70
C ALA A 38 -2.67 25.36 5.33
N ASP A 39 -3.94 25.01 5.11
CA ASP A 39 -5.01 25.95 4.72
C ASP A 39 -5.51 26.81 5.88
N ALA A 40 -5.44 26.31 7.13
CA ALA A 40 -5.93 27.01 8.32
C ALA A 40 -4.98 28.08 8.87
N VAL A 41 -3.73 28.14 8.39
CA VAL A 41 -2.70 29.04 8.92
C VAL A 41 -2.71 30.37 8.17
N ASP A 42 -3.00 31.45 8.90
CA ASP A 42 -2.92 32.82 8.38
C ASP A 42 -1.43 33.22 8.22
N TRP A 43 -0.98 33.31 6.97
CA TRP A 43 0.43 33.23 6.57
C TRP A 43 1.22 34.54 6.73
N GLN A 44 0.74 35.49 7.53
CA GLN A 44 1.37 36.81 7.67
C GLN A 44 2.64 36.81 8.54
N ALA A 45 2.84 35.81 9.40
CA ALA A 45 4.05 35.68 10.21
C ALA A 45 5.06 34.70 9.60
N LYS A 46 6.36 35.00 9.69
CA LYS A 46 7.45 34.16 9.15
C LYS A 46 7.43 32.71 9.65
N ALA A 47 6.99 32.50 10.90
CA ALA A 47 6.81 31.16 11.48
C ALA A 47 5.60 30.42 10.88
N ALA A 48 4.53 31.13 10.55
CA ALA A 48 3.34 30.60 9.90
C ALA A 48 3.64 30.16 8.46
N THR A 49 4.42 30.94 7.70
CA THR A 49 4.91 30.56 6.38
C THR A 49 5.77 29.30 6.43
N ALA A 50 6.73 29.23 7.36
CA ALA A 50 7.60 28.06 7.48
C ALA A 50 6.83 26.77 7.87
N PHE A 51 5.78 26.91 8.69
CA PHE A 51 4.89 25.79 9.01
C PHE A 51 4.08 25.36 7.79
N HIS A 52 3.49 26.30 7.05
CA HIS A 52 2.73 26.03 5.83
C HIS A 52 3.60 25.30 4.79
N ASP A 53 4.81 25.78 4.50
CA ASP A 53 5.73 25.15 3.55
C ASP A 53 6.05 23.71 3.96
N ARG A 54 6.27 23.48 5.25
CA ARG A 54 6.58 22.14 5.77
C ARG A 54 5.38 21.21 5.75
N ALA A 55 4.17 21.72 5.99
CA ALA A 55 2.93 20.97 5.88
C ALA A 55 2.65 20.57 4.41
N THR A 56 2.90 21.48 3.46
CA THR A 56 2.77 21.22 2.02
C THR A 56 3.74 20.15 1.55
N LEU A 57 5.02 20.23 1.95
CA LEU A 57 6.01 19.20 1.65
C LEU A 57 5.61 17.84 2.22
N TRP A 58 5.18 17.83 3.49
CA TRP A 58 4.72 16.59 4.13
C TRP A 58 3.51 15.99 3.42
N ALA A 59 2.53 16.80 3.00
CA ALA A 59 1.39 16.32 2.21
C ALA A 59 1.82 15.68 0.88
N GLY A 60 2.88 16.21 0.25
CA GLY A 60 3.51 15.64 -0.94
C GLY A 60 4.13 14.28 -0.66
N ASP A 61 4.98 14.18 0.37
CA ASP A 61 5.64 12.94 0.77
C ASP A 61 4.63 11.83 1.10
N VAL A 62 3.58 12.18 1.85
CA VAL A 62 2.51 11.26 2.23
C VAL A 62 1.72 10.80 0.99
N SER A 63 1.47 11.69 0.02
CA SER A 63 0.84 11.30 -1.26
C SER A 63 1.72 10.33 -2.06
N GLY A 64 3.05 10.52 -2.03
CA GLY A 64 4.02 9.60 -2.63
C GLY A 64 3.98 8.21 -1.99
N LEU A 65 3.88 8.14 -0.66
CA LEU A 65 3.74 6.88 0.07
C LEU A 65 2.44 6.15 -0.28
N ALA A 66 1.33 6.88 -0.47
CA ALA A 66 0.07 6.27 -0.91
C ALA A 66 0.20 5.61 -2.29
N CYS A 67 0.89 6.27 -3.23
CA CYS A 67 1.16 5.73 -4.56
C CYS A 67 2.01 4.44 -4.50
N LEU A 68 3.05 4.41 -3.66
CA LEU A 68 3.87 3.22 -3.45
C LEU A 68 3.06 2.07 -2.83
N ALA A 69 2.20 2.39 -1.87
CA ALA A 69 1.36 1.38 -1.22
C ALA A 69 0.30 0.81 -2.19
N GLU A 70 -0.27 1.64 -3.06
CA GLU A 70 -1.18 1.19 -4.12
C GLU A 70 -0.46 0.28 -5.13
N THR A 71 0.78 0.61 -5.50
CA THR A 71 1.63 -0.23 -6.35
C THR A 71 1.88 -1.60 -5.69
N ALA A 72 2.23 -1.62 -4.41
CA ALA A 72 2.41 -2.86 -3.66
C ALA A 72 1.11 -3.67 -3.58
N ARG A 73 -0.06 -3.01 -3.43
CA ARG A 73 -1.37 -3.67 -3.43
C ARG A 73 -1.65 -4.34 -4.77
N TYR A 74 -1.34 -3.67 -5.88
CA TYR A 74 -1.48 -4.24 -7.22
C TYR A 74 -0.59 -5.48 -7.43
N ASP A 75 0.67 -5.43 -6.98
CA ASP A 75 1.59 -6.57 -7.07
C ASP A 75 1.11 -7.78 -6.25
N VAL A 76 0.55 -7.53 -5.06
CA VAL A 76 -0.06 -8.58 -4.23
C VAL A 76 -1.27 -9.20 -4.93
N SER A 77 -2.17 -8.39 -5.49
CA SER A 77 -3.32 -8.89 -6.27
C SER A 77 -2.84 -9.78 -7.42
N ARG A 78 -1.83 -9.32 -8.16
CA ARG A 78 -1.25 -10.08 -9.27
C ARG A 78 -0.62 -11.40 -8.82
N ALA A 79 0.00 -11.44 -7.64
CA ALA A 79 0.54 -12.65 -7.04
C ALA A 79 -0.57 -13.63 -6.62
N GLN A 80 -1.68 -13.11 -6.06
CA GLN A 80 -2.86 -13.91 -5.72
C GLN A 80 -3.49 -14.53 -6.96
N ASP A 81 -3.66 -13.76 -8.04
CA ASP A 81 -4.21 -14.26 -9.31
C ASP A 81 -3.34 -15.38 -9.90
N ARG A 82 -2.02 -15.22 -9.85
CA ARG A 82 -1.07 -16.27 -10.28
C ARG A 82 -1.16 -17.52 -9.41
N ALA A 83 -1.26 -17.37 -8.09
CA ALA A 83 -1.39 -18.48 -7.17
C ALA A 83 -2.72 -19.24 -7.39
N ALA A 84 -3.82 -18.52 -7.57
CA ALA A 84 -5.13 -19.09 -7.89
C ALA A 84 -5.13 -19.83 -9.24
N PHE A 85 -4.49 -19.26 -10.26
CA PHE A 85 -4.31 -19.91 -11.56
C PHE A 85 -3.48 -21.20 -11.45
N ALA A 86 -2.35 -21.16 -10.75
CA ALA A 86 -1.50 -22.34 -10.54
C ALA A 86 -2.22 -23.45 -9.74
N GLY A 87 -3.03 -23.06 -8.75
CA GLY A 87 -3.87 -23.98 -7.97
C GLY A 87 -5.04 -24.60 -8.77
N SER A 88 -5.45 -23.97 -9.87
CA SER A 88 -6.53 -24.46 -10.75
C SER A 88 -6.07 -25.56 -11.71
N PHE A 89 -4.75 -25.73 -11.89
CA PHE A 89 -4.17 -26.77 -12.74
C PHE A 89 -3.12 -27.60 -11.99
N PRO A 90 -3.51 -28.35 -10.93
CA PRO A 90 -2.59 -29.18 -10.18
C PRO A 90 -2.17 -30.39 -11.05
N GLY A 91 -1.09 -30.23 -11.84
CA GLY A 91 -0.52 -31.29 -12.68
C GLY A 91 0.00 -30.87 -14.06
N LEU A 92 -0.23 -29.63 -14.52
CA LEU A 92 0.13 -29.19 -15.88
C LEU A 92 1.50 -28.52 -16.01
N PHE A 93 2.11 -28.11 -14.89
CA PHE A 93 3.47 -27.57 -14.86
C PHE A 93 4.40 -28.57 -14.15
N PRO A 94 5.39 -29.16 -14.85
CA PRO A 94 6.33 -30.04 -14.20
C PRO A 94 7.14 -29.24 -13.18
N ARG A 95 7.19 -29.76 -11.95
CA ARG A 95 8.09 -29.29 -10.90
C ARG A 95 9.51 -29.32 -11.47
N ALA A 96 10.10 -28.15 -11.71
CA ALA A 96 11.49 -28.05 -12.12
C ALA A 96 12.34 -28.72 -11.02
N GLY A 97 12.86 -29.90 -11.34
CA GLY A 97 13.61 -30.74 -10.42
C GLY A 97 14.90 -30.07 -9.96
N ARG A 98 15.21 -30.26 -8.68
CA ARG A 98 16.57 -30.43 -8.21
C ARG A 98 16.70 -31.83 -7.64
#